data_AF-A0A9N9B8L8-F1
#
_entry.id   AF-A0A9N9B8L8-F1
#
_cell.length_a   1.000
_cell.length_b   1.000
_cell.length_c   1.000
_cell.angle_alpha   90.00
_cell.angle_beta   90.00
_cell.angle_gamma   90.00
#
_symmetry.space_group_name_H-M   'P 1'
#
loop_
_entity.id
_entity.type
_entity.pdbx_description
1 polymer ?
#
loop_
_entity_poly.entity_id
_entity_poly.type
_entity_poly.pdbx_seq_one_letter_code
_entity_poly.pdbx_strand_id
1 'polypeptide(L)'
;MLSLSSAVTEKSKRTIYILKDFSLKVSNSSTIKIMGGIRHAWWGHLGGPVQRGVVTYSLSPYEQRAFAGALKHGVFNTYRRFMSQLPYIGIPGLFAYGIYRWGTERYKYLQSKAGHAELQAILA
;
A
#
# COMPACT_ATOMS: atom_id res chain seq x y z
N MET A 1 53.37 38.46 -15.64
CA MET A 1 52.64 37.52 -14.74
C MET A 1 51.15 37.85 -14.54
N LEU A 2 50.57 38.87 -15.19
CA LEU A 2 49.19 39.31 -14.90
C LEU A 2 48.07 38.67 -15.76
N SER A 3 48.37 38.02 -16.89
CA SER A 3 47.30 37.49 -17.78
C SER A 3 46.72 36.15 -17.32
N LEU A 4 47.48 35.36 -16.54
CA LEU A 4 47.05 34.05 -16.05
C LEU A 4 46.01 34.16 -14.91
N SER A 5 46.10 35.20 -14.07
CA SER A 5 45.15 35.42 -12.95
C SER A 5 43.75 35.81 -13.43
N SER A 6 43.69 36.65 -14.47
CA SER A 6 42.44 37.08 -15.12
C SER A 6 41.73 35.90 -15.80
N ALA A 7 42.49 35.04 -16.48
CA ALA A 7 41.96 33.87 -17.19
C ALA A 7 41.38 32.80 -16.24
N VAL A 8 42.01 32.58 -15.08
CA VAL A 8 41.48 31.68 -14.04
C VAL A 8 40.17 32.21 -13.46
N THR A 9 40.09 33.51 -13.21
CA THR A 9 38.88 34.18 -12.72
C THR A 9 37.73 34.07 -13.72
N GLU A 10 38.00 34.17 -15.02
CA GLU A 10 36.99 34.04 -16.06
C GLU A 10 36.51 32.60 -16.27
N LYS A 11 37.42 31.61 -16.18
CA LYS A 11 37.06 30.19 -16.21
C LYS A 11 36.16 29.81 -15.03
N SER A 12 36.47 30.32 -13.83
CA SER A 12 35.64 30.14 -12.63
C SER A 12 34.24 30.77 -12.79
N LYS A 13 34.17 32.01 -13.31
CA LYS A 13 32.89 32.68 -13.58
C LYS A 13 32.02 31.90 -14.57
N ARG A 14 32.59 31.41 -15.69
CA ARG A 14 31.85 30.58 -16.66
C ARG A 14 31.31 29.30 -16.02
N THR A 15 32.12 28.63 -15.20
CA THR A 15 31.67 27.46 -14.45
C THR A 15 30.51 27.81 -13.52
N ILE A 16 30.56 28.94 -12.80
CA ILE A 16 29.47 29.38 -11.91
C ILE A 16 28.18 29.64 -12.69
N TYR A 17 28.24 30.26 -13.88
CA TYR A 17 27.05 30.49 -14.72
C TYR A 17 26.45 29.17 -15.22
N ILE A 18 27.27 28.26 -15.74
CA ILE A 18 26.81 26.95 -16.21
C ILE A 18 26.16 26.15 -15.08
N LEU A 19 26.75 26.18 -13.88
CA LEU A 19 26.21 25.50 -12.71
C LEU A 19 24.91 26.14 -12.21
N LYS A 20 24.81 27.48 -12.24
CA LYS A 20 23.57 28.20 -11.92
C LYS A 20 22.46 27.88 -12.91
N ASP A 21 22.77 27.83 -14.21
CA ASP A 21 21.79 27.51 -15.25
C ASP A 21 21.31 26.06 -15.16
N PHE A 22 22.22 25.13 -14.88
CA PHE A 22 21.85 23.73 -14.64
C PHE A 22 20.95 23.59 -13.41
N SER A 23 21.30 24.24 -12.30
CA SER A 23 20.50 24.23 -11.06
C SER A 23 19.12 24.86 -11.25
N LEU A 24 19.03 25.98 -11.96
CA LEU A 24 17.76 26.64 -12.30
C LEU A 24 16.89 25.76 -13.20
N LYS A 25 17.49 25.00 -14.12
CA LYS A 25 16.78 24.09 -15.02
C LYS A 25 16.26 22.84 -14.29
N VAL A 26 17.00 22.36 -13.29
CA VAL A 26 16.55 21.29 -12.38
C VAL A 26 15.40 21.78 -11.49
N SER A 27 15.51 22.96 -10.89
CA SER A 27 14.47 23.54 -10.02
C SER A 27 13.14 23.80 -10.74
N ASN A 28 13.19 24.29 -11.99
CA ASN A 28 12.00 24.58 -12.80
C ASN A 28 11.47 23.37 -13.59
N SER A 29 12.07 22.19 -13.44
CA SER A 29 11.59 20.96 -14.09
C SER A 29 10.30 20.50 -13.45
N SER A 30 9.21 20.55 -14.23
CA SER A 30 7.90 20.01 -13.84
C SER A 30 8.00 18.55 -13.37
N THR A 31 8.93 17.76 -13.93
CA THR A 31 9.19 16.37 -13.53
C THR A 31 9.58 16.22 -12.06
N ILE A 32 10.37 17.14 -11.50
CA ILE A 32 10.79 17.11 -10.08
C ILE A 32 9.68 17.65 -9.18
N LYS A 33 8.92 18.64 -9.65
CA LYS A 33 7.75 19.18 -8.94
C LYS A 33 6.62 18.15 -8.79
N ILE A 34 6.44 17.26 -9.78
CA ILE A 34 5.48 16.15 -9.74
C ILE A 34 5.93 15.04 -8.79
N MET A 35 7.24 14.85 -8.62
CA MET A 35 7.79 13.86 -7.68
C MET A 35 7.62 14.24 -6.20
N GLY A 36 7.40 15.53 -5.91
CA GLY A 36 7.34 16.09 -4.55
C GLY A 36 5.95 16.37 -3.98
N GLY A 37 4.87 16.20 -4.74
CA GLY A 37 3.55 16.46 -4.18
C GLY A 37 2.43 16.49 -5.20
N ILE A 38 1.64 15.41 -5.22
CA ILE A 38 0.19 15.38 -5.37
C ILE A 38 -0.21 13.96 -4.91
N ARG A 39 -0.73 13.84 -3.68
CA ARG A 39 -1.26 12.56 -3.17
C ARG A 39 -2.69 12.28 -3.65
N HIS A 40 -3.33 13.27 -4.28
CA HIS A 40 -4.70 13.19 -4.79
C HIS A 40 -4.81 13.95 -6.10
N ALA A 41 -4.97 13.18 -7.16
CA ALA A 41 -4.94 13.66 -8.53
C ALA A 41 -6.35 14.05 -9.02
N TRP A 42 -6.43 14.80 -10.12
CA TRP A 42 -7.71 15.19 -10.75
C TRP A 42 -7.78 14.69 -12.19
N TRP A 43 -8.98 14.66 -12.78
CA TRP A 43 -9.15 14.33 -14.19
C TRP A 43 -8.23 15.21 -15.06
N GLY A 44 -7.43 14.57 -15.92
CA GLY A 44 -6.44 15.24 -16.77
C GLY A 44 -5.06 15.45 -16.12
N HIS A 45 -4.90 15.27 -14.81
CA HIS A 45 -3.60 15.31 -14.13
C HIS A 45 -3.54 14.25 -13.03
N LEU A 46 -3.47 12.98 -13.43
CA LEU A 46 -3.54 11.82 -12.52
C LEU A 46 -2.22 11.51 -11.78
N GLY A 47 -1.13 12.21 -12.08
CA GLY A 47 0.18 12.03 -11.44
C GLY A 47 0.87 10.69 -11.74
N GLY A 48 0.26 9.81 -12.54
CA GLY A 48 0.85 8.55 -12.99
C GLY A 48 1.83 8.71 -14.17
N PRO A 49 2.55 7.64 -14.53
CA PRO A 49 3.42 7.64 -15.70
C PRO A 49 2.62 7.88 -16.99
N VAL A 50 3.26 8.50 -17.99
CA VAL A 50 2.65 8.73 -19.30
C VAL A 50 2.39 7.40 -20.00
N GLN A 51 1.13 7.11 -20.32
CA GLN A 51 0.73 5.90 -21.05
C GLN A 51 0.48 6.25 -22.51
N ARG A 52 1.07 5.51 -23.44
CA ARG A 52 0.86 5.64 -24.90
C ARG A 52 0.66 4.25 -25.50
N GLY A 53 -0.27 4.13 -26.45
CA GLY A 53 -0.49 2.87 -27.20
C GLY A 53 -1.41 1.85 -26.53
N VAL A 54 -2.07 2.18 -25.42
CA VAL A 54 -3.08 1.31 -24.79
C VAL A 54 -4.46 1.69 -25.32
N VAL A 55 -5.15 0.74 -25.93
CA VAL A 55 -6.51 0.93 -26.45
C VAL A 55 -7.48 0.09 -25.62
N THR A 56 -8.53 0.72 -25.08
CA THR A 56 -9.54 0.08 -24.23
C THR A 56 -10.87 0.06 -24.96
N TYR A 57 -11.52 -1.10 -25.00
CA TYR A 57 -12.85 -1.28 -25.58
C TYR A 57 -13.86 -1.59 -24.47
N SER A 58 -15.06 -1.04 -24.58
CA SER A 58 -16.18 -1.32 -23.69
C SER A 58 -17.49 -1.40 -24.47
N LEU A 59 -18.44 -2.20 -23.99
CA LEU A 59 -19.80 -2.31 -24.53
C LEU A 59 -20.78 -1.61 -23.57
N SER A 60 -21.86 -1.02 -24.09
CA SER A 60 -22.87 -0.36 -23.26
C SER A 60 -23.49 -1.34 -22.26
N PRO A 61 -23.72 -0.96 -20.98
CA PRO A 61 -24.37 -1.84 -20.01
C PRO A 61 -25.78 -2.29 -20.41
N TYR A 62 -26.48 -1.51 -21.25
CA TYR A 62 -27.82 -1.84 -21.75
C TYR A 62 -27.81 -2.92 -22.85
N GLU A 63 -26.64 -3.19 -23.44
CA GLU A 63 -26.44 -4.25 -24.43
C GLU A 63 -25.94 -5.55 -23.76
N GLN A 64 -25.51 -5.47 -22.49
CA GLN A 64 -25.01 -6.61 -21.72
C GLN A 64 -26.09 -7.22 -20.84
N ARG A 65 -26.00 -8.53 -20.60
CA ARG A 65 -26.78 -9.20 -19.56
C ARG A 65 -26.11 -9.01 -18.21
N ALA A 66 -26.73 -8.26 -17.30
CA ALA A 66 -26.14 -7.86 -16.01
C ALA A 66 -25.58 -9.01 -15.15
N PHE A 67 -26.22 -10.19 -15.16
CA PHE A 67 -25.78 -11.38 -14.39
C PHE A 67 -25.32 -12.55 -15.27
N ALA A 68 -24.88 -12.29 -16.50
CA ALA A 68 -24.31 -13.34 -17.33
C ALA A 68 -23.16 -14.05 -16.61
N GLY A 69 -23.27 -15.37 -16.45
CA GLY A 69 -22.21 -16.18 -15.84
C GLY A 69 -22.05 -16.03 -14.32
N ALA A 70 -22.94 -15.32 -13.62
CA ALA A 70 -22.83 -15.11 -12.18
C ALA A 70 -22.80 -16.43 -11.38
N LEU A 71 -23.64 -17.40 -11.74
CA LEU A 71 -23.64 -18.71 -11.08
C LEU A 71 -22.54 -19.64 -11.62
N LYS A 72 -22.43 -19.75 -12.96
CA LYS A 72 -21.47 -20.65 -13.61
C LYS A 72 -20.01 -20.29 -13.32
N HIS A 73 -19.66 -19.00 -13.28
CA HIS A 73 -18.29 -18.54 -13.08
C HIS A 73 -18.09 -17.89 -11.72
N GLY A 74 -19.08 -17.15 -11.22
CA GLY A 74 -18.96 -16.42 -9.95
C GLY A 74 -18.77 -17.35 -8.75
N VAL A 75 -19.54 -18.44 -8.64
CA VAL A 75 -19.45 -19.37 -7.48
C VAL A 75 -18.06 -19.98 -7.37
N PHE A 76 -17.55 -20.57 -8.46
CA PHE A 76 -16.23 -21.20 -8.44
C PHE A 76 -15.08 -20.19 -8.28
N ASN A 77 -15.22 -18.99 -8.85
CA ASN A 77 -14.23 -17.93 -8.68
C ASN A 77 -14.20 -17.41 -7.23
N THR A 78 -15.36 -17.24 -6.60
CA THR A 78 -15.47 -16.85 -5.20
C THR A 78 -14.88 -17.92 -4.29
N TYR A 79 -15.21 -19.20 -4.53
CA TYR A 79 -14.62 -20.32 -3.78
C TYR A 79 -13.09 -20.32 -3.87
N ARG A 80 -12.54 -20.21 -5.08
CA ARG A 80 -11.08 -20.16 -5.30
C ARG A 80 -10.43 -18.99 -4.56
N ARG A 81 -11.05 -17.79 -4.58
CA ARG A 81 -10.57 -16.60 -3.86
C ARG A 81 -10.65 -16.76 -2.34
N PHE A 82 -11.71 -17.38 -1.84
CA PHE A 82 -11.89 -17.65 -0.42
C PHE A 82 -10.85 -18.65 0.08
N MET A 83 -10.64 -19.75 -0.64
CA MET A 83 -9.66 -20.76 -0.26
C MET A 83 -8.22 -20.24 -0.24
N SER A 84 -7.85 -19.28 -1.12
CA SER A 84 -6.54 -18.64 -1.03
C SER A 84 -6.35 -17.76 0.22
N GLN A 85 -7.44 -17.24 0.79
CA GLN A 85 -7.38 -16.39 1.98
C GLN A 85 -7.64 -17.15 3.29
N LEU A 86 -8.22 -18.34 3.20
CA LEU A 86 -8.60 -19.15 4.35
C LEU A 86 -7.43 -19.48 5.30
N PRO A 87 -6.18 -19.72 4.86
CA PRO A 87 -5.08 -19.90 5.81
C PRO A 87 -4.81 -18.65 6.66
N TYR A 88 -4.90 -17.46 6.06
CA TYR A 88 -4.61 -16.20 6.75
C TYR A 88 -5.70 -15.80 7.76
N ILE A 89 -6.94 -16.19 7.52
CA ILE A 89 -8.07 -15.86 8.41
C ILE A 89 -8.38 -17.03 9.35
N GLY A 90 -8.37 -18.24 8.80
CA GLY A 90 -8.77 -19.47 9.48
C GLY A 90 -7.79 -19.91 10.55
N ILE A 91 -6.47 -19.82 10.30
CA ILE A 91 -5.47 -20.17 11.31
C ILE A 91 -5.59 -19.28 12.56
N PRO A 92 -5.50 -17.93 12.46
CA PRO A 92 -5.65 -17.08 13.65
C PRO A 92 -7.05 -17.16 14.25
N GLY A 93 -8.10 -17.34 13.45
CA GLY A 93 -9.47 -17.52 13.95
C GLY A 93 -9.62 -18.78 14.80
N LEU A 94 -9.05 -19.91 14.35
CA LEU A 94 -9.06 -21.16 15.10
C LEU A 94 -8.24 -21.05 16.39
N PHE A 95 -7.07 -20.43 16.34
CA PHE A 95 -6.24 -20.19 17.52
C PHE A 95 -6.95 -19.32 18.55
N ALA A 96 -7.53 -18.20 18.13
CA ALA A 96 -8.27 -17.30 19.02
C ALA A 96 -9.46 -18.02 19.68
N TYR A 97 -10.20 -18.83 18.91
CA TYR A 97 -11.29 -19.62 19.45
C TYR A 97 -10.80 -20.69 20.45
N GLY A 98 -9.68 -21.36 20.16
CA GLY A 98 -9.07 -22.34 21.06
C GLY A 98 -8.68 -21.73 22.41
N ILE A 99 -7.98 -20.58 22.38
CA ILE A 99 -7.60 -19.84 23.60
C ILE A 99 -8.83 -19.40 24.37
N TYR A 100 -9.85 -18.87 23.69
CA TYR A 100 -11.10 -18.43 24.31
C TYR A 100 -11.84 -19.58 25.01
N ARG A 101 -11.96 -20.74 24.35
CA ARG A 101 -12.59 -21.93 24.91
C ARG A 101 -11.85 -22.42 26.15
N TRP A 102 -10.53 -22.56 26.05
CA TRP A 102 -9.69 -22.96 27.18
C TRP A 102 -9.82 -22.00 28.37
N GLY A 103 -9.72 -20.68 28.12
CA GLY A 103 -9.82 -19.68 29.16
C GLY A 103 -11.19 -19.67 29.85
N THR A 104 -12.26 -19.85 29.08
CA THR A 104 -13.62 -19.89 29.62
C THR A 104 -13.85 -21.12 30.50
N GLU A 105 -13.34 -22.29 30.10
CA GLU A 105 -13.46 -23.53 30.87
C GLU A 105 -12.59 -23.49 32.14
N ARG A 106 -11.35 -22.99 32.03
CA ARG A 106 -10.47 -22.80 33.19
C ARG A 106 -11.06 -21.81 34.19
N TYR A 107 -11.62 -20.70 33.73
CA TYR A 107 -12.30 -19.72 34.58
C TYR A 107 -13.48 -20.36 35.34
N LYS A 108 -14.33 -21.13 34.64
CA LYS A 108 -15.46 -21.83 35.27
C LYS A 108 -14.99 -22.84 36.33
N TYR A 109 -13.92 -23.59 36.06
CA TYR A 109 -13.35 -24.54 37.02
C TYR A 109 -12.79 -23.83 38.27
N LEU A 110 -12.06 -22.73 38.12
CA LEU A 110 -11.53 -21.96 39.25
C LEU A 110 -12.62 -21.37 40.15
N GLN A 111 -13.76 -20.97 39.56
CA GLN A 111 -14.94 -20.49 40.30
C GLN A 111 -15.80 -21.62 40.90
N SER A 112 -15.47 -22.88 40.61
CA SER A 112 -16.15 -24.03 41.19
C SER A 112 -15.60 -24.40 42.57
N LYS A 113 -16.37 -25.16 43.35
CA LYS A 113 -15.94 -25.61 44.68
C LYS A 113 -14.65 -26.44 44.64
N ALA A 114 -14.46 -27.24 43.59
CA ALA A 114 -13.28 -28.09 43.43
C ALA A 114 -12.01 -27.28 43.16
N GLY A 115 -12.12 -26.15 42.45
CA GLY A 115 -10.98 -25.32 42.07
C GLY A 115 -10.64 -24.19 43.03
N HIS A 116 -11.43 -23.96 44.09
CA HIS A 116 -11.27 -22.78 44.95
C HIS A 116 -9.93 -22.78 45.71
N ALA A 117 -9.39 -23.94 46.08
CA ALA A 117 -8.07 -24.04 46.73
C ALA A 117 -6.93 -23.64 45.77
N GLU A 118 -6.98 -24.08 44.51
CA GLU A 118 -6.04 -23.64 43.48
C GLU A 118 -6.17 -22.13 43.21
N LEU A 119 -7.39 -21.61 43.20
CA LEU A 119 -7.64 -20.18 43.01
C LEU A 119 -7.03 -19.35 44.14
N GLN A 120 -7.20 -19.77 45.40
CA GLN A 120 -6.59 -19.11 46.55
C GLN A 120 -5.05 -19.13 46.47
N ALA A 121 -4.46 -20.22 46.00
CA ALA A 121 -3.01 -20.31 45.79
C ALA A 121 -2.48 -19.40 44.67
N ILE A 122 -3.30 -19.08 43.66
CA ILE A 122 -2.94 -18.15 42.57
C ILE A 122 -3.06 -16.69 43.02
N LEU A 123 -3.98 -16.40 43.94
CA LEU A 123 -4.26 -15.05 44.43
C LEU A 123 -3.37 -14.62 45.61
N ALA A 124 -2.72 -15.57 46.27
CA ALA A 124 -1.73 -15.35 47.32
C ALA A 124 -0.38 -14.93 46.73
#